data_AF-A0A1E7FST5-F1
#
_entry.id   AF-A0A1E7FST5-F1
#
_cell.length_a   1.000
_cell.length_b   1.000
_cell.length_c   1.000
_cell.angle_alpha   90.00
_cell.angle_beta   90.00
_cell.angle_gamma   90.00
#
_symmetry.space_group_name_H-M   'P 1'
#
loop_
_entity.id
_entity.type
_entity.pdbx_description
1 polymer ?
#
loop_
_entity_poly.entity_id
_entity_poly.type
_entity_poly.pdbx_seq_one_letter_code
_entity_poly.pdbx_strand_id
1 'polypeptide(L)'
;MLENVEDTSTVSWLSHGRAFLVRRPTEFTSKIMPRYFRQTKLTSFQRQLNLYGFRRLTQGADSGAYYHELFLKGRPQLCLRMQR
;
A
#
# COMPACT_ATOMS: atom_id res chain seq x y z
N MET A 1 1.07 9.10 2.99
CA MET A 1 -0.04 8.23 2.55
C MET A 1 -0.58 7.38 3.69
N LEU A 2 0.08 6.29 4.11
CA LEU A 2 -0.52 5.34 5.09
C LEU A 2 -0.58 5.85 6.54
N GLU A 3 0.19 6.89 6.89
CA GLU A 3 0.14 7.54 8.20
C GLU A 3 -0.82 8.75 8.24
N ASN A 4 -1.41 9.13 7.10
CA ASN A 4 -2.35 10.25 7.09
C ASN A 4 -3.73 9.79 7.57
N VAL A 5 -4.23 10.42 8.64
CA VAL A 5 -5.50 10.07 9.27
C VAL A 5 -6.67 10.21 8.30
N GLU A 6 -6.65 11.23 7.44
CA GLU A 6 -7.69 11.50 6.44
C GLU A 6 -7.86 10.35 5.43
N ASP A 7 -6.76 9.66 5.11
CA ASP A 7 -6.69 8.65 4.06
C ASP A 7 -7.04 7.24 4.59
N THR A 8 -7.12 7.05 5.92
CA THR A 8 -7.26 5.75 6.62
C THR A 8 -8.46 4.92 6.14
N SER A 9 -9.56 5.60 5.82
CA SER A 9 -10.80 4.97 5.40
C SER A 9 -10.75 4.47 3.94
N THR A 10 -9.75 4.88 3.16
CA THR A 10 -9.55 4.50 1.75
C THR A 10 -8.35 3.57 1.60
N VAL A 11 -7.25 3.84 2.29
CA VAL A 11 -6.05 2.99 2.37
C VAL A 11 -5.47 3.06 3.78
N SER A 12 -5.16 1.91 4.39
CA SER A 12 -4.46 1.91 5.68
C SER A 12 -3.64 0.66 5.91
N TRP A 13 -2.78 0.73 6.91
CA TRP A 13 -2.21 -0.43 7.57
C TRP A 13 -3.29 -1.38 8.13
N LEU A 14 -3.00 -2.67 8.14
CA LEU A 14 -3.70 -3.63 9.00
C LEU A 14 -3.29 -3.45 10.46
N SER A 15 -4.07 -4.00 11.40
CA SER A 15 -3.87 -3.83 12.84
C SER A 15 -2.47 -4.24 13.31
N HIS A 16 -1.93 -5.31 12.74
CA HIS A 16 -0.58 -5.82 13.05
C HIS A 16 0.56 -5.03 12.38
N GLY A 17 0.26 -4.08 11.48
CA GLY A 17 1.26 -3.17 10.88
C GLY A 17 2.26 -3.78 9.88
N ARG A 18 2.04 -5.02 9.41
CA ARG A 18 2.93 -5.70 8.44
C ARG A 18 2.46 -5.64 7.00
N ALA A 19 1.23 -5.22 6.78
CA ALA A 19 0.60 -5.15 5.48
C ALA A 19 -0.37 -3.96 5.46
N PHE A 20 -0.70 -3.50 4.25
CA PHE A 20 -1.68 -2.44 4.06
C PHE A 20 -2.74 -2.87 3.05
N LEU A 21 -3.94 -2.32 3.18
CA LEU A 21 -5.08 -2.63 2.33
C LEU A 21 -5.62 -1.36 1.69
N VAL A 22 -5.86 -1.42 0.38
CA VAL A 22 -6.65 -0.42 -0.35
C VAL A 22 -8.11 -0.85 -0.28
N ARG A 23 -8.89 -0.25 0.62
CA ARG A 23 -10.31 -0.60 0.86
C ARG A 23 -11.23 -0.04 -0.21
N ARG A 24 -10.94 1.16 -0.70
CA ARG A 24 -11.76 1.86 -1.70
C ARG A 24 -10.91 2.23 -2.92
N PRO A 25 -10.70 1.31 -3.87
CA PRO A 25 -9.82 1.54 -5.00
C PRO A 25 -10.18 2.77 -5.85
N THR A 26 -11.46 3.03 -6.09
CA THR A 26 -11.93 4.20 -6.86
C THR A 26 -11.60 5.53 -6.19
N GLU A 27 -11.79 5.61 -4.87
CA GLU A 27 -11.40 6.79 -4.10
C GLU A 27 -9.89 6.93 -4.01
N PHE A 28 -9.19 5.80 -3.87
CA PHE A 28 -7.73 5.78 -3.87
C PHE A 28 -7.17 6.37 -5.17
N THR A 29 -7.67 5.93 -6.33
CA THR A 29 -7.21 6.42 -7.64
C THR A 29 -7.57 7.88 -7.90
N SER A 30 -8.72 8.35 -7.41
CA SER A 30 -9.20 9.71 -7.71
C SER A 30 -8.68 10.77 -6.72
N LYS A 31 -8.54 10.43 -5.44
CA LYS A 31 -8.20 11.40 -4.37
C LYS A 31 -6.77 11.24 -3.87
N ILE A 32 -6.29 10.01 -3.71
CA ILE A 32 -5.00 9.75 -3.05
C ILE A 32 -3.88 9.65 -4.07
N MET A 33 -4.06 8.90 -5.15
CA MET A 33 -3.02 8.70 -6.16
C MET A 33 -2.49 10.02 -6.72
N PRO A 34 -3.31 11.00 -7.12
CA PRO A 34 -2.80 12.26 -7.66
C PRO A 34 -2.00 13.11 -6.66
N ARG A 35 -2.18 12.88 -5.35
CA ARG A 35 -1.46 13.62 -4.29
C ARG A 35 -0.05 13.07 -4.06
N TYR A 36 0.14 11.76 -4.16
CA TYR A 36 1.40 11.08 -3.80
C TYR A 36 2.14 10.47 -5.00
N PHE A 37 1.46 10.25 -6.12
CA PHE A 37 1.97 9.57 -7.30
C PHE A 37 1.65 10.37 -8.56
N ARG A 38 2.47 10.22 -9.60
CA ARG A 38 2.20 10.84 -10.92
C ARG A 38 1.19 10.03 -11.75
N GLN A 39 0.79 8.86 -11.26
CA GLN A 39 -0.09 7.94 -11.94
C GLN A 39 -1.54 8.14 -11.48
N THR A 40 -2.50 7.87 -12.36
CA THR A 40 -3.95 7.94 -12.06
C THR A 40 -4.64 6.58 -12.12
N LYS A 41 -3.93 5.53 -12.58
CA LYS A 41 -4.48 4.18 -12.74
C LYS A 41 -3.99 3.25 -11.63
N LEU A 42 -4.92 2.53 -11.00
CA LEU A 42 -4.61 1.53 -9.98
C LEU A 42 -3.63 0.46 -10.47
N THR A 43 -3.74 0.05 -11.74
CA THR A 43 -2.84 -0.94 -12.35
C THR A 43 -1.39 -0.48 -12.38
N SER A 44 -1.16 0.84 -12.51
CA SER A 44 0.20 1.39 -12.46
C SER A 44 0.79 1.34 -11.05
N PHE A 45 -0.05 1.57 -10.03
CA PHE A 45 0.32 1.39 -8.63
C PHE A 45 0.64 -0.07 -8.32
N GLN A 46 -0.21 -1.01 -8.75
CA GLN A 46 0.05 -2.44 -8.59
C GLN A 46 1.35 -2.88 -9.28
N ARG A 47 1.65 -2.35 -10.47
CA ARG A 47 2.92 -2.62 -11.14
C ARG A 47 4.12 -2.12 -10.33
N GLN A 48 4.03 -0.93 -9.73
CA GLN A 48 5.08 -0.44 -8.84
C GLN A 48 5.26 -1.35 -7.64
N LEU A 49 4.16 -1.78 -7.00
CA LEU A 49 4.22 -2.74 -5.91
C LEU A 49 4.92 -4.04 -6.34
N ASN A 50 4.59 -4.57 -7.52
CA ASN A 50 5.24 -5.77 -8.04
C ASN A 50 6.75 -5.57 -8.29
N LEU A 51 7.16 -4.40 -8.83
CA LEU A 51 8.58 -4.08 -9.04
C LEU A 51 9.35 -4.09 -7.72
N TYR A 52 8.77 -3.51 -6.66
CA TYR A 52 9.37 -3.51 -5.34
C TYR A 52 9.13 -4.80 -4.54
N GLY A 53 8.70 -5.89 -5.19
CA GLY A 53 8.57 -7.21 -4.56
C GLY A 53 7.40 -7.38 -3.59
N PHE A 54 6.42 -6.46 -3.57
CA PHE A 54 5.24 -6.62 -2.72
C PHE A 54 4.42 -7.83 -3.17
N ARG A 55 3.87 -8.55 -2.20
CA ARG A 55 3.00 -9.70 -2.42
C ARG A 55 1.57 -9.32 -2.05
N ARG A 56 0.62 -9.64 -2.92
CA ARG A 56 -0.80 -9.54 -2.61
C ARG A 56 -1.24 -10.80 -1.88
N LEU A 57 -1.73 -10.65 -0.66
CA LEU A 57 -2.31 -11.75 0.10
C LEU A 57 -3.63 -12.15 -0.55
N THR A 58 -3.81 -13.44 -0.86
CA THR A 58 -5.00 -13.94 -1.56
C THR A 58 -5.90 -14.78 -0.67
N GLN A 59 -5.43 -15.18 0.52
CA GLN A 59 -6.10 -16.11 1.42
C GLN A 59 -6.10 -15.58 2.85
N GLY A 60 -7.07 -16.03 3.64
CA GLY A 60 -7.22 -15.67 5.06
C GLY A 60 -7.86 -14.31 5.31
N ALA A 61 -7.84 -13.88 6.57
CA ALA A 61 -8.44 -12.63 7.03
C ALA A 61 -7.82 -11.37 6.40
N ASP A 62 -6.57 -11.47 5.95
CA ASP A 62 -5.82 -10.37 5.35
C ASP A 62 -5.90 -10.37 3.81
N SER A 63 -6.80 -11.17 3.22
CA SER A 63 -6.96 -11.27 1.78
C SER A 63 -7.22 -9.90 1.13
N GLY A 64 -6.53 -9.65 0.02
CA GLY A 64 -6.53 -8.39 -0.71
C GLY A 64 -5.46 -7.39 -0.27
N ALA A 65 -4.83 -7.57 0.89
CA ALA A 65 -3.78 -6.69 1.39
C ALA A 65 -2.44 -6.92 0.67
N TYR A 66 -1.56 -5.91 0.72
CA TYR A 66 -0.21 -5.95 0.18
C TYR A 66 0.80 -6.03 1.33
N TYR A 67 1.71 -6.99 1.22
CA TYR A 67 2.73 -7.31 2.20
C TYR A 67 4.13 -7.17 1.56
N HIS A 68 5.07 -6.63 2.33
CA HIS A 68 6.49 -6.72 2.03
C HIS A 68 7.28 -6.76 3.35
N GLU A 69 8.29 -7.61 3.43
CA GLU A 69 9.03 -7.88 4.68
C GLU A 69 9.74 -6.64 5.25
N LEU A 70 10.19 -5.75 4.36
CA LEU A 70 10.85 -4.48 4.70
C LEU A 70 9.90 -3.27 4.76
N PHE A 71 8.60 -3.45 4.52
CA PHE A 71 7.62 -2.36 4.55
C PHE A 71 6.69 -2.50 5.75
N LEU A 72 7.15 -1.99 6.89
CA LEU A 72 6.48 -2.15 8.19
C LEU A 72 6.08 -0.81 8.80
N LYS A 73 4.90 -0.76 9.41
CA LYS A 73 4.41 0.43 10.12
C LYS A 73 5.40 0.86 11.20
N GLY A 74 5.72 2.15 11.24
CA GLY A 74 6.66 2.72 12.21
C GLY A 74 8.14 2.37 11.98
N ARG A 75 8.48 1.70 10.87
CA ARG A 75 9.88 1.37 10.51
C ARG A 75 10.26 1.82 9.09
N PRO A 76 10.12 3.11 8.75
CA PRO A 76 10.38 3.61 7.40
C PRO A 76 11.84 3.41 6.94
N GLN A 77 12.80 3.31 7.86
CA GLN A 77 14.20 3.07 7.57
C GLN A 77 14.45 1.72 6.86
N LEU A 78 13.58 0.73 7.05
CA LEU A 78 13.71 -0.56 6.39
C LEU A 78 13.45 -0.46 4.88
N CYS A 79 12.63 0.53 4.46
CA CYS A 79 12.32 0.76 3.05
C CYS A 79 13.57 1.13 2.24
N LEU A 80 14.61 1.69 2.87
CA LEU A 80 15.89 2.02 2.21
C LEU A 80 16.63 0.80 1.68
N ARG A 81 16.30 -0.40 2.19
CA ARG A 81 16.88 -1.67 1.79
C ARG A 81 16.06 -2.39 0.72
N MET A 82 14.92 -1.82 0.31
CA MET A 82 14.08 -2.40 -0.73
C MET A 82 14.77 -2.25 -2.09
N GLN A 83 14.76 -3.33 -2.87
CA GLN A 83 15.28 -3.35 -4.23
C GLN A 83 14.13 -3.25 -5.24
N ARG A 84 14.42 -2.73 -6.42
CA ARG A 84 13.47 -2.48 -7.52
C ARG A 84 13.70 -3.45 -8.66
#